data_AF-A0A917J4B5-F1
#
_entry.id   AF-A0A917J4B5-F1
#
_cell.length_a   1.000
_cell.length_b   1.000
_cell.length_c   1.000
_cell.angle_alpha   90.00
_cell.angle_beta   90.00
_cell.angle_gamma   90.00
#
_symmetry.space_group_name_H-M   'P 1'
#
loop_
_entity.id
_entity.type
_entity.pdbx_description
1 polymer ?
#
loop_
_entity_poly.entity_id
_entity_poly.type
_entity_poly.pdbx_seq_one_letter_code
_entity_poly.pdbx_strand_id
1 'polypeptide(L)'
;MSEQPVNNSAGSNRKPFKRIISYEWVVKNIGFFLFLALLAVLYIANGHMADKSLRDADKTERELKELQYEYKTLKSEIMFRSRESEIIKVADPLGLKMVTDPPPRIMQEKRETE
;
A
#
# COMPACT_ATOMS: atom_id res chain seq x y z
N MET A 1 3.79 -52.02 -45.69
CA MET A 1 5.07 -52.60 -45.20
C MET A 1 6.17 -51.84 -45.92
N SER A 2 6.97 -50.99 -45.29
CA SER A 2 7.55 -51.15 -43.96
C SER A 2 7.74 -49.78 -43.31
N GLU A 3 7.27 -49.65 -42.07
CA GLU A 3 7.53 -48.53 -41.20
C GLU A 3 9.04 -48.41 -40.92
N GLN A 4 9.58 -47.20 -40.95
CA GLN A 4 10.86 -46.90 -40.30
C GLN A 4 10.59 -46.15 -38.98
N PRO A 5 11.29 -46.53 -37.88
CA PRO A 5 10.93 -46.08 -36.55
C PRO A 5 11.39 -44.66 -36.28
N VAL A 6 10.50 -43.89 -35.66
CA VAL A 6 10.74 -42.54 -35.13
C VAL A 6 11.65 -42.65 -33.91
N ASN A 7 12.95 -42.36 -34.03
CA ASN A 7 13.90 -42.44 -32.92
C ASN A 7 14.10 -41.09 -32.20
N ASN A 8 13.04 -40.54 -31.63
CA ASN A 8 13.19 -39.41 -30.71
C ASN A 8 13.82 -39.88 -29.38
N SER A 9 15.14 -39.90 -29.32
CA SER A 9 15.87 -39.86 -28.06
C SER A 9 16.74 -38.61 -28.06
N ALA A 10 16.08 -37.47 -27.81
CA ALA A 10 16.75 -36.26 -27.39
C ALA A 10 17.56 -36.58 -26.14
N GLY A 11 18.86 -36.78 -26.33
CA GLY A 11 19.83 -36.96 -25.27
C GLY A 11 19.78 -35.75 -24.35
N SER A 12 19.03 -35.90 -23.27
CA SER A 12 18.93 -34.94 -22.17
C SER A 12 20.31 -34.80 -21.52
N ASN A 13 21.11 -33.87 -22.04
CA ASN A 13 22.41 -33.52 -21.49
C ASN A 13 22.26 -32.63 -20.24
N ARG A 14 21.52 -33.11 -19.23
CA ARG A 14 21.36 -32.44 -17.93
C ARG A 14 22.54 -32.68 -16.98
N LYS A 15 23.75 -32.86 -17.51
CA LYS A 15 24.97 -33.09 -16.73
C LYS A 15 25.85 -31.85 -16.42
N PRO A 16 25.50 -30.57 -16.68
CA PRO A 16 26.41 -29.48 -16.33
C PRO A 16 26.48 -29.25 -14.82
N PHE A 17 25.36 -29.27 -14.10
CA PHE A 17 25.32 -28.94 -12.67
C PHE A 17 25.95 -29.99 -11.75
N LYS A 18 25.82 -31.29 -12.07
CA LYS A 18 26.36 -32.36 -11.21
C LYS A 18 27.89 -32.38 -11.13
N ARG A 19 28.60 -31.88 -12.16
CA ARG A 19 30.07 -31.80 -12.15
C ARG A 19 30.59 -30.67 -11.25
N ILE A 20 29.84 -29.57 -11.14
CA ILE A 20 30.23 -28.39 -10.35
C ILE A 20 30.04 -28.65 -8.86
N ILE A 21 29.06 -29.48 -8.49
CA ILE A 21 28.75 -29.86 -7.09
C ILE A 21 29.32 -31.25 -6.76
N SER A 22 30.41 -31.65 -7.40
CA SER A 22 31.07 -32.93 -7.08
C SER A 22 31.73 -32.83 -5.70
N TYR A 23 31.60 -33.87 -4.87
CA TYR A 23 32.22 -33.93 -3.53
C TYR A 23 33.73 -33.61 -3.57
N GLU A 24 34.44 -34.14 -4.56
CA GLU A 24 35.87 -33.87 -4.81
C GLU A 24 36.19 -32.38 -4.97
N TRP A 25 35.29 -31.60 -5.60
CA TRP A 25 35.50 -30.16 -5.80
C TRP A 25 35.24 -29.36 -4.52
N VAL A 26 34.25 -29.77 -3.74
CA VAL A 26 33.90 -29.16 -2.44
C VAL A 26 35.00 -29.39 -1.42
N VAL A 27 35.53 -30.61 -1.33
CA VAL A 27 36.63 -30.94 -0.40
C VAL A 27 37.92 -30.22 -0.79
N LYS A 28 38.22 -30.10 -2.09
CA LYS A 28 39.38 -29.35 -2.58
C LYS A 28 39.32 -27.85 -2.27
N ASN A 29 38.11 -27.29 -2.14
CA ASN A 29 37.87 -25.86 -1.88
C ASN A 29 37.11 -25.64 -0.56
N ILE A 30 37.47 -26.39 0.48
CA ILE A 30 36.73 -26.42 1.75
C ILE A 30 36.54 -25.02 2.37
N GLY A 31 37.55 -24.14 2.30
CA GLY A 31 37.45 -22.78 2.84
C GLY A 31 36.41 -21.91 2.13
N PHE A 32 36.26 -22.06 0.81
CA PHE A 32 35.26 -21.34 0.03
C PHE A 32 33.84 -21.87 0.29
N PHE A 33 33.68 -23.18 0.44
CA PHE A 33 32.40 -23.78 0.81
C PHE A 33 31.95 -23.34 2.22
N LEU A 34 32.89 -23.27 3.16
CA LEU A 34 32.62 -22.81 4.53
C LEU A 34 32.21 -21.32 4.56
N PHE A 35 32.83 -20.50 3.71
CA PHE A 35 32.40 -19.12 3.49
C PHE A 35 30.96 -19.03 2.95
N LEU A 36 30.61 -19.85 1.94
CA LEU A 36 29.24 -19.92 1.41
C LEU A 36 28.23 -20.39 2.46
N ALA A 37 28.59 -21.38 3.28
CA ALA A 37 27.75 -21.87 4.36
C ALA A 37 27.49 -20.78 5.40
N LEU A 38 28.53 -20.02 5.78
CA LEU A 38 28.40 -18.87 6.67
C LEU A 38 27.49 -17.81 6.06
N LEU A 39 27.66 -17.48 4.78
CA LEU A 39 26.82 -16.53 4.07
C LEU A 39 25.35 -16.99 4.01
N ALA A 40 25.11 -18.28 3.83
CA ALA A 40 23.77 -18.87 3.85
C ALA A 40 23.11 -18.74 5.23
N VAL A 41 23.84 -18.99 6.31
CA VAL A 41 23.35 -18.77 7.68
C VAL A 41 23.02 -17.28 7.91
N LEU A 42 23.90 -16.38 7.47
CA LEU A 42 23.72 -14.93 7.59
C LEU A 42 22.53 -14.43 6.76
N TYR A 43 22.29 -15.05 5.60
CA TYR A 43 21.13 -14.79 4.76
C TYR A 43 19.82 -15.23 5.42
N ILE A 44 19.78 -16.45 5.97
CA ILE A 44 18.60 -16.96 6.71
C ILE A 44 18.33 -16.09 7.94
N ALA A 45 19.37 -15.70 8.68
CA ALA A 45 19.26 -14.82 9.83
C ALA A 45 18.68 -13.44 9.46
N ASN A 46 19.11 -12.86 8.35
CA ASN A 46 18.54 -11.61 7.82
C ASN A 46 17.09 -11.80 7.36
N GLY A 47 16.75 -12.94 6.74
CA GLY A 47 15.38 -13.27 6.36
C GLY A 47 14.42 -13.28 7.56
N HIS A 48 14.84 -13.87 8.68
CA HIS A 48 14.04 -13.86 9.91
C HIS A 48 13.82 -12.46 10.51
N MET A 49 14.73 -11.51 10.29
CA MET A 49 14.53 -10.11 10.71
C MET A 49 13.51 -9.40 9.82
N ALA A 50 13.46 -9.73 8.52
CA ALA A 50 12.48 -9.18 7.59
C ALA A 50 11.04 -9.59 7.95
N ASP A 51 10.83 -10.85 8.33
CA ASP A 51 9.49 -11.35 8.71
C ASP A 51 8.91 -10.64 9.94
N LYS A 52 9.76 -10.31 10.91
CA LYS A 52 9.33 -9.59 12.13
C LYS A 52 9.00 -8.13 11.82
N SER A 53 9.87 -7.45 11.07
CA SER A 53 9.65 -6.06 10.64
C SER A 53 8.40 -5.90 9.78
N LEU A 54 8.13 -6.87 8.90
CA LEU A 54 6.93 -6.86 8.07
C LEU A 54 5.65 -6.96 8.91
N ARG A 55 5.65 -7.85 9.91
CA ARG A 55 4.48 -8.06 10.77
C ARG A 55 4.18 -6.87 11.69
N ASP A 56 5.20 -6.14 12.13
CA ASP A 56 5.01 -4.91 12.91
C ASP A 56 4.63 -3.72 12.03
N ALA A 57 5.12 -3.67 10.78
CA ALA A 57 4.64 -2.72 9.78
C ALA A 57 3.14 -2.92 9.48
N ASP A 58 2.69 -4.17 9.29
CA ASP A 58 1.28 -4.49 9.05
C ASP A 58 0.36 -4.06 10.21
N LYS A 59 0.81 -4.17 11.46
CA LYS A 59 0.06 -3.69 12.64
C LYS A 59 -0.06 -2.17 12.62
N THR A 60 1.05 -1.49 12.39
CA THR A 60 1.09 -0.02 12.35
C THR A 60 0.21 0.52 11.22
N GLU A 61 0.20 -0.15 10.06
CA GLU A 61 -0.67 0.21 8.93
C GLU A 61 -2.16 0.05 9.28
N ARG A 62 -2.52 -1.02 10.01
CA ARG A 62 -3.90 -1.23 10.48
C ARG A 62 -4.35 -0.12 11.43
N GLU A 63 -3.52 0.24 12.40
CA GLU A 63 -3.80 1.32 13.35
C GLU A 63 -3.97 2.68 12.64
N LEU A 64 -3.11 3.00 11.68
CA LEU A 64 -3.24 4.21 10.86
C LEU A 64 -4.53 4.23 10.04
N LYS A 65 -4.94 3.07 9.51
CA LYS A 65 -6.15 2.93 8.72
C LYS A 65 -7.41 3.10 9.58
N GLU A 66 -7.39 2.55 10.79
CA GLU A 66 -8.46 2.72 11.77
C GLU A 66 -8.61 4.19 12.19
N LEU A 67 -7.51 4.86 12.52
CA LEU A 67 -7.52 6.28 12.88
C LEU A 67 -7.99 7.17 11.72
N GLN A 68 -7.58 6.87 10.49
CA GLN A 68 -8.09 7.57 9.30
C GLN A 68 -9.59 7.36 9.11
N TYR A 69 -10.08 6.15 9.38
CA TYR A 69 -11.49 5.84 9.25
C TYR A 69 -12.32 6.60 10.28
N GLU A 70 -11.87 6.64 11.54
CA GLU A 70 -12.51 7.41 12.60
C GLU A 70 -12.55 8.91 12.26
N TYR A 71 -11.43 9.49 11.84
CA TYR A 71 -11.37 10.88 11.41
C TYR A 71 -12.32 11.18 10.24
N LYS A 72 -12.34 10.33 9.20
CA LYS A 72 -13.22 10.51 8.04
C LYS A 72 -14.69 10.43 8.44
N THR A 73 -15.03 9.51 9.34
CA THR A 73 -16.40 9.32 9.84
C THR A 73 -16.85 10.55 10.63
N LEU A 74 -16.05 10.99 11.60
CA LEU A 74 -16.38 12.17 12.42
C LEU A 74 -16.46 13.44 11.58
N LYS A 75 -15.50 13.63 10.66
CA LYS A 75 -15.51 14.76 9.73
C LYS A 75 -16.76 14.73 8.83
N SER A 76 -17.13 13.56 8.32
CA SER A 76 -18.34 13.39 7.51
C SER A 76 -19.59 13.76 8.30
N GLU A 77 -19.68 13.37 9.56
CA GLU A 77 -20.80 13.75 10.42
C GLU A 77 -20.85 15.26 10.68
N ILE A 78 -19.71 15.89 10.98
CA ILE A 78 -19.64 17.35 11.13
C ILE A 78 -20.05 18.05 9.83
N MET A 79 -19.57 17.57 8.68
CA MET A 79 -19.93 18.12 7.36
C MET A 79 -21.43 17.94 7.05
N PHE A 80 -22.02 16.81 7.43
CA PHE A 80 -23.45 16.57 7.28
C PHE A 80 -24.27 17.54 8.16
N ARG A 81 -23.89 17.71 9.43
CA ARG A 81 -24.56 18.64 10.35
C ARG A 81 -24.35 20.11 9.97
N SER A 82 -23.18 20.42 9.41
CA SER A 82 -22.85 21.78 8.93
C SER A 82 -23.41 22.05 7.53
N ARG A 83 -24.10 21.08 6.92
CA ARG A 83 -24.69 21.26 5.60
C ARG A 83 -25.83 22.26 5.71
N GLU A 84 -25.83 23.21 4.79
CA GLU A 84 -26.82 24.28 4.70
C GLU A 84 -28.27 23.74 4.78
N SER A 85 -28.57 22.65 4.07
CA SER A 85 -29.88 21.99 4.10
C SER A 85 -30.28 21.39 5.45
N GLU A 86 -29.32 20.92 6.25
CA GLU A 86 -29.59 20.40 7.61
C GLU A 86 -29.68 21.55 8.62
N ILE A 87 -28.85 22.58 8.47
CA ILE A 87 -28.93 23.80 9.27
C ILE A 87 -30.30 24.46 9.11
N ILE A 88 -30.84 24.57 7.89
CA ILE A 88 -32.18 25.11 7.65
C ILE A 88 -33.24 24.31 8.41
N LYS A 89 -33.23 22.98 8.33
CA LYS A 89 -34.20 22.12 9.05
C LYS A 89 -34.13 22.28 10.57
N VAL A 90 -32.92 22.45 11.12
CA VAL A 90 -32.72 22.67 12.57
C VAL A 90 -33.08 24.11 12.97
N ALA A 91 -32.93 25.07 12.06
CA ALA A 91 -33.22 26.49 12.26
C ALA A 91 -34.69 26.88 11.98
N ASP A 92 -35.44 26.06 11.24
CA ASP A 92 -36.88 26.22 10.98
C ASP A 92 -37.73 26.35 12.26
N PRO A 93 -37.58 25.47 13.28
CA PRO A 93 -38.31 25.62 14.54
C PRO A 93 -37.82 26.84 15.37
N LEU A 94 -36.64 27.38 15.07
CA LEU A 94 -36.11 28.61 15.68
C LEU A 94 -36.61 29.88 14.96
N GLY A 95 -37.43 29.75 13.90
CA GLY A 95 -38.01 30.87 13.17
C GLY A 95 -37.02 31.61 12.24
N LEU A 96 -35.84 31.04 12.02
CA LEU A 96 -34.76 31.64 11.22
C LEU A 96 -34.93 31.23 9.75
N LYS A 97 -35.14 32.21 8.85
CA LYS A 97 -35.20 32.00 7.40
C LYS A 97 -33.88 32.38 6.74
N MET A 98 -33.44 31.54 5.82
CA MET A 98 -32.27 31.83 5.00
C MET A 98 -32.56 32.99 4.05
N VAL A 99 -31.61 33.94 3.98
CA VAL A 99 -31.67 35.08 3.07
C VAL A 99 -31.18 34.61 1.70
N THR A 100 -32.11 34.36 0.78
CA THR A 100 -31.81 33.93 -0.59
C THR A 100 -31.40 35.09 -1.50
N ASP A 101 -31.81 36.31 -1.16
CA ASP A 101 -31.54 37.49 -1.97
C ASP A 101 -30.23 38.19 -1.55
N PRO A 102 -29.38 38.58 -2.52
CA PRO A 102 -28.17 39.33 -2.23
C PRO A 102 -28.53 40.68 -1.57
N PRO A 103 -27.75 41.14 -0.57
CA PRO A 103 -28.04 42.37 0.13
C PRO A 103 -28.03 43.57 -0.84
N PRO A 104 -28.98 44.52 -0.71
CA PRO A 104 -29.04 45.67 -1.58
C PRO A 104 -27.75 46.49 -1.47
N ARG A 105 -27.16 46.82 -2.62
CA ARG A 105 -26.01 47.73 -2.67
C ARG A 105 -26.47 49.11 -2.24
N ILE A 106 -25.88 49.65 -1.18
CA ILE A 106 -26.11 51.03 -0.75
C ILE A 106 -25.40 51.93 -1.77
N MET A 107 -26.15 52.49 -2.73
CA MET A 107 -25.65 53.56 -3.58
C MET A 107 -25.63 54.83 -2.73
N GLN A 108 -24.44 55.34 -2.42
CA GLN A 108 -24.33 56.63 -1.76
C GLN A 108 -24.82 57.70 -2.74
N GLU A 109 -25.97 58.30 -2.42
CA GLU A 109 -26.45 59.46 -3.14
C GLU A 109 -25.47 60.61 -2.88
N LYS A 110 -24.81 61.04 -3.95
CA LYS A 110 -23.92 62.20 -3.94
C LYS A 110 -24.78 63.41 -3.63
N ARG A 111 -24.75 63.87 -2.37
CA ARG A 111 -25.33 65.16 -1.98
C ARG A 111 -24.68 66.25 -2.82
N GLU A 112 -25.42 66.79 -3.77
CA GLU A 112 -25.10 68.08 -4.37
C GLU A 112 -25.24 69.11 -3.26
N THR A 113 -24.13 69.78 -2.96
CA THR A 113 -24.05 70.83 -1.96
C THR A 113 -24.50 72.11 -2.67
N GLU A 114 -25.50 72.79 -2.09
CA GLU A 114 -25.97 74.11 -2.52
C GLU A 114 -24.84 75.14 -2.57
#